data_AF-A0A5M8SW02-F1
#
_entry.id   AF-A0A5M8SW02-F1
#
_cell.length_a   1.000
_cell.length_b   1.000
_cell.length_c   1.000
_cell.angle_alpha   90.00
_cell.angle_beta   90.00
_cell.angle_gamma   90.00
#
_symmetry.space_group_name_H-M   'P 1'
#
loop_
_entity.id
_entity.type
_entity.pdbx_description
1 polymer ?
#
loop_
_entity_poly.entity_id
_entity_poly.type
_entity_poly.pdbx_seq_one_letter_code
_entity_poly.pdbx_strand_id
1 'polypeptide(L)'
;MACAVGLSSLALSFSTPASAITCNVTKHAAPSDAEKSLLAGEYAQAETLYRAELAKSSTRPELVAGLFHALLRERKLKDAEELVKTSLAGQPASAVFLSLRGELQFREGQPWLAEQSAVAAAKSDPCNPQTRLLYARVAQASSRNAVARQQFGLAHQFDPEDPEIRVAWAQTLPLEQRGTEVESALSTPSGEDAATMGVLRGEAERWKKLGGQPVRACKLTAGAAPGEVNFIKLAGYAGHMRALGLEVGLNSATARIELAGGEGGLTVYKALAERAGLQRISEDEKPAFPGAKPAYTAFAEKLKIGSLEFHDCVLKVIDGASPFDDGDGSIGFDVFGDFLETVDYPMRKLQLAALPASPQEAGYTPALHTDVNEGDGAASPHPVDRVLSAEMKDWTQIYRAGRSLILPTAVNENLLQLFVLAIGSPETTVAPEVAKQVSKTYEKEVGGFGGAPAVKRTYANEITFNFAHFSQKINDVPASDTSFATAMAGMEVGGNIGADTYEKLILHLDYRDGLVKFEFVPDHGFKFK
;
A
#
# COMPACT_ATOMS: atom_id res chain seq x y z
N MET A 1 -19.24 10.09 -77.84
CA MET A 1 -18.39 11.30 -77.82
C MET A 1 -18.31 11.76 -76.37
N ALA A 2 -17.45 11.09 -75.59
CA ALA A 2 -16.27 11.66 -74.93
C ALA A 2 -16.58 12.67 -73.81
N CYS A 3 -16.50 12.23 -72.55
CA CYS A 3 -15.54 12.77 -71.58
C CYS A 3 -15.52 11.90 -70.32
N ALA A 4 -14.39 11.21 -70.11
CA ALA A 4 -14.08 10.51 -68.87
C ALA A 4 -13.35 11.47 -67.93
N VAL A 5 -13.81 11.58 -66.69
CA VAL A 5 -13.06 12.22 -65.60
C VAL A 5 -12.93 11.16 -64.50
N GLY A 6 -11.76 10.51 -64.47
CA GLY A 6 -11.37 9.65 -63.35
C GLY A 6 -10.79 10.51 -62.24
N LEU A 7 -11.45 10.54 -61.08
CA LEU A 7 -10.83 10.99 -59.84
C LEU A 7 -10.04 9.82 -59.25
N SER A 8 -8.71 9.84 -59.42
CA SER A 8 -7.81 9.05 -58.59
C SER A 8 -7.53 9.79 -57.30
N SER A 9 -8.16 9.34 -56.21
CA SER A 9 -7.81 9.76 -54.85
C SER A 9 -6.49 9.10 -54.44
N LEU A 10 -5.38 9.82 -54.55
CA LEU A 10 -4.12 9.44 -53.91
C LEU A 10 -4.29 9.61 -52.38
N ALA A 11 -4.52 8.51 -51.67
CA ALA A 11 -4.31 8.46 -50.23
C ALA A 11 -2.81 8.36 -49.97
N LEU A 12 -2.17 9.52 -49.73
CA LEU A 12 -0.83 9.59 -49.16
C LEU A 12 -0.92 9.24 -47.68
N SER A 13 -0.81 7.96 -47.37
CA SER A 13 -0.55 7.46 -46.02
C SER A 13 0.88 7.84 -45.64
N PHE A 14 1.07 9.03 -45.06
CA PHE A 14 2.30 9.35 -44.35
C PHE A 14 2.32 8.60 -43.02
N SER A 15 2.70 7.33 -43.05
CA SER A 15 3.21 6.65 -41.87
C SER A 15 4.60 7.21 -41.58
N THR A 16 4.67 8.27 -40.78
CA THR A 16 5.94 8.68 -40.16
C THR A 16 6.43 7.51 -39.30
N PRO A 17 7.62 6.95 -39.54
CA PRO A 17 8.17 5.95 -38.65
C PRO A 17 8.37 6.61 -37.28
N ALA A 18 7.76 6.05 -36.23
CA ALA A 18 8.08 6.41 -34.87
C ALA A 18 9.56 6.08 -34.66
N SER A 19 10.42 7.10 -34.62
CA SER A 19 11.81 6.94 -34.22
C SER A 19 11.83 6.30 -32.84
N ALA A 20 12.36 5.08 -32.74
CA ALA A 20 12.56 4.43 -31.45
C ALA A 20 13.53 5.29 -30.63
N ILE A 21 13.03 5.91 -29.55
CA ILE A 21 13.85 6.68 -28.62
C ILE A 21 14.86 5.70 -28.00
N THR A 22 16.15 5.98 -28.17
CA THR A 22 17.23 5.21 -27.54
C THR A 22 17.70 5.97 -26.30
N CYS A 23 17.43 5.43 -25.12
CA CYS A 23 17.88 6.00 -23.85
C CYS A 23 19.24 5.42 -23.45
N ASN A 24 20.17 6.28 -23.03
CA ASN A 24 21.47 5.86 -22.52
C ASN A 24 21.41 5.60 -21.02
N VAL A 25 22.27 4.70 -20.54
CA VAL A 25 22.50 4.53 -19.10
C VAL A 25 23.14 5.81 -18.54
N THR A 26 22.59 6.29 -17.43
CA THR A 26 23.13 7.42 -16.66
C THR A 26 24.58 7.14 -16.29
N LYS A 27 25.43 8.16 -16.44
CA LYS A 27 26.82 8.07 -16.01
C LYS A 27 26.99 8.91 -14.76
N HIS A 28 27.37 8.28 -13.67
CA HIS A 28 27.67 8.97 -12.42
C HIS A 28 29.11 9.47 -12.43
N ALA A 29 29.28 10.74 -12.02
CA ALA A 29 30.59 11.26 -11.66
C ALA A 29 30.97 10.75 -10.27
N ALA A 30 32.21 10.99 -9.83
CA ALA A 30 32.55 10.77 -8.43
C ALA A 30 31.63 11.63 -7.54
N PRO A 31 31.03 11.06 -6.47
CA PRO A 31 30.03 11.76 -5.69
C PRO A 31 30.63 12.99 -5.00
N SER A 32 29.88 14.08 -4.99
CA SER A 32 30.27 15.29 -4.26
C SER A 32 30.24 15.05 -2.75
N ASP A 33 30.78 15.98 -1.96
CA ASP A 33 30.70 15.85 -0.50
C ASP A 33 29.25 15.98 -0.01
N ALA A 34 28.41 16.77 -0.70
CA ALA A 34 26.98 16.83 -0.42
C ALA A 34 26.29 15.48 -0.65
N GLU A 35 26.61 14.82 -1.77
CA GLU A 35 26.07 13.52 -2.13
C GLU A 35 26.55 12.41 -1.19
N LYS A 36 27.83 12.41 -0.80
CA LYS A 36 28.34 11.48 0.21
C LYS A 36 27.61 11.63 1.54
N SER A 37 27.37 12.85 2.01
CA SER A 37 26.61 13.08 3.23
C SER A 37 25.15 12.62 3.08
N LEU A 38 24.52 12.83 1.92
CA LEU A 38 23.18 12.31 1.65
C LEU A 38 23.15 10.77 1.73
N LEU A 39 24.09 10.10 1.04
CA LEU A 39 24.21 8.64 1.01
C LEU A 39 24.60 8.04 2.37
N ALA A 40 25.25 8.82 3.23
CA ALA A 40 25.58 8.44 4.62
C ALA A 40 24.40 8.66 5.60
N GLY A 41 23.28 9.23 5.16
CA GLY A 41 22.15 9.58 6.02
C GLY A 41 22.35 10.86 6.85
N GLU A 42 23.38 11.65 6.54
CA GLU A 42 23.71 12.92 7.21
C GLU A 42 22.92 14.08 6.58
N TYR A 43 21.58 14.00 6.62
CA TYR A 43 20.71 14.85 5.80
C TYR A 43 20.90 16.36 6.03
N ALA A 44 21.04 16.80 7.29
CA ALA A 44 21.25 18.22 7.62
C ALA A 44 22.58 18.75 7.06
N GLN A 45 23.62 17.90 7.05
CA GLN A 45 24.91 18.24 6.46
C GLN A 45 24.81 18.28 4.93
N ALA A 46 24.14 17.30 4.34
CA ALA A 46 23.85 17.28 2.90
C ALA A 46 23.08 18.53 2.46
N GLU A 47 22.03 18.93 3.20
CA GLU A 47 21.27 20.16 2.95
C GLU A 47 22.19 21.37 2.91
N THR A 48 23.03 21.54 3.94
CA THR A 48 23.97 22.66 4.05
C THR A 48 24.94 22.70 2.86
N LEU A 49 25.49 21.55 2.47
CA LEU A 49 26.44 21.44 1.38
C LEU A 49 25.78 21.72 0.02
N TYR A 50 24.61 21.16 -0.26
CA TYR A 50 23.87 21.44 -1.50
C TYR A 50 23.49 22.93 -1.62
N ARG A 51 23.02 23.56 -0.53
CA ARG A 51 22.75 25.01 -0.53
C ARG A 51 24.00 25.83 -0.84
N ALA A 52 25.15 25.45 -0.27
CA ALA A 52 26.41 26.14 -0.52
C ALA A 52 26.89 25.99 -1.98
N GLU A 53 26.65 24.84 -2.62
CA GLU A 53 26.95 24.63 -4.05
C GLU A 53 26.01 25.41 -4.96
N LEU A 54 24.71 25.42 -4.65
CA LEU A 54 23.70 26.20 -5.37
C LEU A 54 23.90 27.71 -5.24
N ALA A 55 24.50 28.19 -4.15
CA ALA A 55 24.85 29.60 -4.01
C ALA A 55 25.99 30.05 -4.95
N LYS A 56 26.83 29.10 -5.41
CA LYS A 56 27.99 29.36 -6.28
C LYS A 56 27.70 29.13 -7.76
N SER A 57 26.59 28.46 -8.08
CA SER A 57 26.26 28.02 -9.44
C SER A 57 24.83 28.41 -9.82
N SER A 58 24.54 28.55 -11.11
CA SER A 58 23.16 28.66 -11.59
C SER A 58 22.38 27.40 -11.24
N THR A 59 21.05 27.47 -11.10
CA THR A 59 20.17 26.33 -10.77
C THR A 59 20.44 25.10 -11.64
N ARG A 60 21.22 24.15 -11.10
CA ARG A 60 21.54 22.87 -11.74
C ARG A 60 20.56 21.80 -11.26
N PRO A 61 19.85 21.09 -12.15
CA PRO A 61 18.81 20.14 -11.75
C PRO A 61 19.26 19.07 -10.76
N GLU A 62 20.46 18.54 -10.91
CA GLU A 62 21.06 17.52 -10.04
C GLU A 62 21.28 18.01 -8.60
N LEU A 63 21.73 19.25 -8.42
CA LEU A 63 21.93 19.82 -7.08
C LEU A 63 20.61 20.13 -6.38
N VAL A 64 19.61 20.57 -7.16
CA VAL A 64 18.26 20.81 -6.64
C VAL A 64 17.60 19.49 -6.24
N ALA A 65 17.78 18.42 -7.02
CA ALA A 65 17.27 17.09 -6.67
C ALA A 65 17.91 16.58 -5.37
N GLY A 66 19.24 16.66 -5.23
CA GLY A 66 19.92 16.29 -4.00
C GLY A 66 19.48 17.10 -2.77
N LEU A 67 19.32 18.43 -2.92
CA LEU A 67 18.77 19.27 -1.85
C LEU A 67 17.33 18.88 -1.49
N PHE A 68 16.49 18.63 -2.50
CA PHE A 68 15.11 18.23 -2.31
C PHE A 68 15.02 16.91 -1.52
N HIS A 69 15.81 15.91 -1.88
CA HIS A 69 15.85 14.65 -1.14
C HIS A 69 16.35 14.84 0.28
N ALA A 70 17.39 15.63 0.53
CA ALA A 70 17.81 15.97 1.90
C ALA A 70 16.66 16.60 2.72
N LEU A 71 15.92 17.55 2.15
CA LEU A 71 14.77 18.19 2.80
C LEU A 71 13.63 17.22 3.10
N LEU A 72 13.32 16.30 2.18
CA LEU A 72 12.31 15.27 2.43
C LEU A 72 12.71 14.33 3.57
N ARG A 73 13.98 13.91 3.62
CA ARG A 73 14.50 13.02 4.69
C ARG A 73 14.50 13.70 6.06
N GLU A 74 14.65 15.03 6.09
CA GLU A 74 14.48 15.85 7.30
C GLU A 74 13.01 16.22 7.60
N ARG A 75 12.05 15.77 6.80
CA ARG A 75 10.62 16.12 6.89
C ARG A 75 10.33 17.63 6.77
N LYS A 76 11.19 18.38 6.08
CA LYS A 76 11.03 19.81 5.81
C LYS A 76 10.19 20.06 4.55
N LEU A 77 8.94 19.58 4.56
CA LEU A 77 8.07 19.58 3.37
C LEU A 77 7.84 20.99 2.79
N LYS A 78 7.68 22.01 3.64
CA LYS A 78 7.49 23.40 3.18
C LYS A 78 8.71 23.97 2.44
N ASP A 79 9.91 23.62 2.90
CA ASP A 79 11.14 24.06 2.25
C ASP A 79 11.33 23.34 0.90
N ALA A 80 10.94 22.06 0.84
CA ALA A 80 10.94 21.28 -0.39
C ALA A 80 9.92 21.84 -1.41
N GLU A 81 8.73 22.22 -0.95
CA GLU A 81 7.70 22.87 -1.78
C GLU A 81 8.21 24.17 -2.40
N GLU A 82 8.77 25.07 -1.59
CA GLU A 82 9.27 26.35 -2.09
C GLU A 82 10.47 26.17 -3.03
N LEU A 83 11.34 25.18 -2.78
CA LEU A 83 12.44 24.81 -3.66
C LEU A 83 11.93 24.35 -5.03
N VAL A 84 10.95 23.44 -5.07
CA VAL A 84 10.35 22.92 -6.31
C VAL A 84 9.65 24.04 -7.08
N LYS A 85 8.86 24.87 -6.38
CA LYS A 85 8.16 26.00 -6.96
C LYS A 85 9.11 27.01 -7.61
N THR A 86 10.16 27.41 -6.90
CA THR A 86 11.19 28.33 -7.42
C THR A 86 11.90 27.74 -8.63
N SER A 87 12.24 26.44 -8.58
CA SER A 87 12.94 25.75 -9.67
C SER A 87 12.09 25.66 -10.94
N LEU A 88 10.79 25.36 -10.81
CA LEU A 88 9.84 25.33 -11.92
C LEU A 88 9.54 26.71 -12.50
N ALA A 89 9.57 27.77 -11.69
CA ALA A 89 9.42 29.13 -12.21
C ALA A 89 10.56 29.51 -13.16
N GLY A 90 11.78 29.02 -12.91
CA GLY A 90 12.94 29.22 -13.78
C GLY A 90 13.00 28.26 -14.97
N GLN A 91 12.60 26.99 -14.78
CA GLN A 91 12.68 25.94 -15.81
C GLN A 91 11.39 25.09 -15.82
N PRO A 92 10.28 25.59 -16.38
CA PRO A 92 8.96 24.96 -16.24
C PRO A 92 8.82 23.63 -16.99
N ALA A 93 9.69 23.36 -17.96
CA ALA A 93 9.73 22.12 -18.73
C ALA A 93 10.92 21.23 -18.34
N SER A 94 11.51 21.39 -17.14
CA SER A 94 12.54 20.47 -16.67
C SER A 94 11.90 19.17 -16.18
N ALA A 95 12.23 18.04 -16.81
CA ALA A 95 11.74 16.72 -16.39
C ALA A 95 12.12 16.40 -14.94
N VAL A 96 13.33 16.81 -14.50
CA VAL A 96 13.77 16.65 -13.11
C VAL A 96 12.82 17.42 -12.17
N PHE A 97 12.57 18.70 -12.42
CA PHE A 97 11.73 19.51 -11.52
C PHE A 97 10.26 19.11 -11.55
N LEU A 98 9.76 18.66 -12.69
CA LEU A 98 8.42 18.07 -12.79
C LEU A 98 8.34 16.76 -11.99
N SER A 99 9.41 15.96 -11.97
CA SER A 99 9.50 14.73 -11.15
C SER A 99 9.53 15.06 -9.66
N LEU A 100 10.34 16.03 -9.22
CA LEU A 100 10.37 16.46 -7.81
C LEU A 100 9.01 16.98 -7.34
N ARG A 101 8.28 17.72 -8.20
CA ARG A 101 6.90 18.13 -7.91
C ARG A 101 5.98 16.92 -7.72
N GLY A 102 6.09 15.93 -8.58
CA GLY A 102 5.29 14.71 -8.47
C GLY A 102 5.64 13.88 -7.24
N GLU A 103 6.93 13.79 -6.88
CA GLU A 103 7.36 13.12 -5.66
C GLU A 103 6.83 13.83 -4.41
N LEU A 104 6.93 15.16 -4.36
CA LEU A 104 6.35 15.96 -3.28
C LEU A 104 4.84 15.72 -3.17
N GLN A 105 4.11 15.81 -4.28
CA GLN A 105 2.67 15.55 -4.32
C GLN A 105 2.32 14.14 -3.84
N PHE A 106 3.12 13.14 -4.20
CA PHE A 106 2.94 11.78 -3.71
C PHE A 106 3.14 11.73 -2.18
N ARG A 107 4.23 12.30 -1.67
CA ARG A 107 4.50 12.38 -0.23
C ARG A 107 3.42 13.14 0.55
N GLU A 108 2.82 14.17 -0.04
CA GLU A 108 1.71 14.93 0.55
C GLU A 108 0.36 14.21 0.48
N GLY A 109 0.31 12.96 0.01
CA GLY A 109 -0.94 12.21 -0.10
C GLY A 109 -1.83 12.67 -1.25
N GLN A 110 -1.25 13.17 -2.34
CA GLN A 110 -1.95 13.63 -3.54
C GLN A 110 -1.53 12.83 -4.79
N PRO A 111 -1.69 11.49 -4.79
CA PRO A 111 -1.24 10.64 -5.90
C PRO A 111 -1.89 10.99 -7.25
N TRP A 112 -3.12 11.55 -7.25
CA TRP A 112 -3.79 12.03 -8.46
C TRP A 112 -3.11 13.24 -9.12
N LEU A 113 -2.42 14.09 -8.35
CA LEU A 113 -1.59 15.17 -8.89
C LEU A 113 -0.20 14.65 -9.25
N ALA A 114 0.36 13.75 -8.44
CA ALA A 114 1.64 13.11 -8.71
C ALA A 114 1.65 12.41 -10.07
N GLU A 115 0.56 11.73 -10.44
CA GLU A 115 0.39 11.13 -11.77
C GLU A 115 0.53 12.15 -12.90
N GLN A 116 -0.16 13.29 -12.79
CA GLN A 116 -0.10 14.34 -13.80
C GLN A 116 1.32 14.89 -13.95
N SER A 117 2.02 15.07 -12.83
CA SER A 117 3.42 15.48 -12.82
C SER A 117 4.35 14.43 -13.43
N ALA A 118 4.16 13.14 -13.13
CA ALA A 118 4.92 12.04 -13.73
C ALA A 118 4.74 11.98 -15.25
N VAL A 119 3.50 12.10 -15.74
CA VAL A 119 3.20 12.15 -17.18
C VAL A 119 3.83 13.36 -17.85
N ALA A 120 3.75 14.54 -17.22
CA ALA A 120 4.37 15.76 -17.75
C ALA A 120 5.91 15.65 -17.80
N ALA A 121 6.52 15.09 -16.76
CA ALA A 121 7.96 14.83 -16.71
C ALA A 121 8.38 13.82 -17.80
N ALA A 122 7.64 12.72 -17.96
CA ALA A 122 7.95 11.69 -18.95
C ALA A 122 7.79 12.18 -20.39
N LYS A 123 6.87 13.14 -20.62
CA LYS A 123 6.75 13.83 -21.90
C LYS A 123 7.94 14.76 -22.17
N SER A 124 8.48 15.38 -21.13
CA SER A 124 9.64 16.27 -21.23
C SER A 124 10.93 15.51 -21.48
N ASP A 125 11.19 14.45 -20.72
CA ASP A 125 12.32 13.55 -20.90
C ASP A 125 11.89 12.11 -20.60
N PRO A 126 11.63 11.30 -21.65
CA PRO A 126 11.25 9.92 -21.46
C PRO A 126 12.40 9.04 -20.95
N CYS A 127 13.64 9.51 -20.96
CA CYS A 127 14.81 8.75 -20.50
C CYS A 127 15.22 9.08 -19.06
N ASN A 128 14.51 9.97 -18.37
CA ASN A 128 14.86 10.34 -17.00
C ASN A 128 14.53 9.19 -16.02
N PRO A 129 15.52 8.61 -15.31
CA PRO A 129 15.30 7.45 -14.43
C PRO A 129 14.38 7.74 -13.24
N GLN A 130 14.52 8.92 -12.64
CA GLN A 130 13.71 9.35 -11.49
C GLN A 130 12.25 9.61 -11.87
N THR A 131 11.99 10.14 -13.07
CA THR A 131 10.65 10.20 -13.65
C THR A 131 10.02 8.80 -13.77
N ARG A 132 10.79 7.80 -14.20
CA ARG A 132 10.31 6.41 -14.34
C ARG A 132 10.00 5.79 -12.97
N LEU A 133 10.85 6.04 -11.98
CA LEU A 133 10.62 5.61 -10.59
C LEU A 133 9.32 6.20 -10.02
N LEU A 134 9.12 7.52 -10.16
CA LEU A 134 7.88 8.18 -9.73
C LEU A 134 6.66 7.58 -10.41
N TYR A 135 6.70 7.39 -11.73
CA TYR A 135 5.61 6.78 -12.48
C TYR A 135 5.30 5.39 -11.94
N ALA A 136 6.33 4.58 -11.69
CA ALA A 136 6.18 3.23 -11.16
C ALA A 136 5.45 3.22 -9.81
N ARG A 137 5.84 4.10 -8.88
CA ARG A 137 5.21 4.24 -7.55
C ARG A 137 3.75 4.65 -7.63
N VAL A 138 3.44 5.65 -8.47
CA VAL A 138 2.06 6.10 -8.70
C VAL A 138 1.21 4.99 -9.33
N ALA A 139 1.78 4.26 -10.30
CA ALA A 139 1.11 3.13 -10.94
C ALA A 139 0.83 2.00 -9.94
N GLN A 140 1.82 1.62 -9.13
CA GLN A 140 1.70 0.59 -8.10
C GLN A 140 0.64 0.98 -7.06
N ALA A 141 0.68 2.22 -6.58
CA ALA A 141 -0.30 2.72 -5.63
C ALA A 141 -1.72 2.73 -6.21
N SER A 142 -1.85 2.80 -7.54
CA SER A 142 -3.13 2.78 -8.25
C SER A 142 -3.49 1.39 -8.78
N SER A 143 -2.94 0.30 -8.24
CA SER A 143 -3.18 -1.08 -8.71
C SER A 143 -2.91 -1.32 -10.20
N ARG A 144 -2.01 -0.54 -10.83
CA ARG A 144 -1.50 -0.78 -12.19
C ARG A 144 -0.15 -1.49 -12.10
N ASN A 145 -0.18 -2.73 -11.63
CA ASN A 145 1.04 -3.46 -11.24
C ASN A 145 1.89 -3.85 -12.46
N ALA A 146 1.28 -4.10 -13.63
CA ALA A 146 2.01 -4.39 -14.85
C ALA A 146 2.78 -3.15 -15.33
N VAL A 147 2.11 -1.98 -15.36
CA VAL A 147 2.76 -0.69 -15.65
C VAL A 147 3.85 -0.40 -14.63
N ALA A 148 3.58 -0.58 -13.34
CA ALA A 148 4.55 -0.33 -12.28
C ALA A 148 5.83 -1.14 -12.49
N ARG A 149 5.70 -2.47 -12.68
CA ARG A 149 6.84 -3.36 -12.94
C ARG A 149 7.64 -2.92 -14.17
N GLN A 150 6.95 -2.55 -15.25
CA GLN A 150 7.61 -2.05 -16.45
C GLN A 150 8.41 -0.76 -16.15
N GLN A 151 7.81 0.20 -15.45
CA GLN A 151 8.47 1.48 -15.15
C GLN A 151 9.63 1.32 -14.16
N PHE A 152 9.53 0.43 -13.15
CA PHE A 152 10.67 0.08 -12.29
C PHE A 152 11.80 -0.55 -13.10
N GLY A 153 11.49 -1.44 -14.05
CA GLY A 153 12.47 -2.02 -14.97
C GLY A 153 13.17 -0.97 -15.84
N LEU A 154 12.43 0.01 -16.37
CA LEU A 154 13.00 1.12 -17.14
C LEU A 154 13.86 2.04 -16.27
N ALA A 155 13.41 2.38 -15.05
CA ALA A 155 14.18 3.18 -14.12
C ALA A 155 15.56 2.54 -13.86
N HIS A 156 15.59 1.24 -13.53
CA HIS A 156 16.82 0.49 -13.30
C HIS A 156 17.66 0.32 -14.56
N GLN A 157 17.04 0.14 -15.73
CA GLN A 157 17.77 0.09 -17.01
C GLN A 157 18.50 1.41 -17.28
N PHE A 158 17.88 2.54 -16.93
CA PHE A 158 18.45 3.87 -17.17
C PHE A 158 19.44 4.26 -16.08
N ASP A 159 19.24 3.82 -14.85
CA ASP A 159 20.15 4.06 -13.74
C ASP A 159 20.23 2.87 -12.78
N PRO A 160 21.13 1.90 -13.04
CA PRO A 160 21.27 0.71 -12.20
C PRO A 160 22.10 0.97 -10.93
N GLU A 161 22.80 2.10 -10.84
CA GLU A 161 23.66 2.45 -9.70
C GLU A 161 22.93 3.30 -8.66
N ASP A 162 21.81 3.94 -9.02
CA ASP A 162 20.96 4.65 -8.06
C ASP A 162 20.38 3.68 -7.00
N PRO A 163 20.66 3.90 -5.72
CA PRO A 163 20.32 2.96 -4.66
C PRO A 163 18.80 2.81 -4.46
N GLU A 164 18.04 3.90 -4.63
CA GLU A 164 16.59 3.89 -4.46
C GLU A 164 15.92 3.10 -5.59
N ILE A 165 16.36 3.35 -6.82
CA ILE A 165 15.90 2.63 -8.01
C ILE A 165 16.23 1.15 -7.91
N ARG A 166 17.46 0.81 -7.50
CA ARG A 166 17.91 -0.58 -7.41
C ARG A 166 17.08 -1.39 -6.41
N VAL A 167 16.82 -0.84 -5.21
CA VAL A 167 15.97 -1.50 -4.21
C VAL A 167 14.54 -1.63 -4.70
N ALA A 168 13.95 -0.57 -5.28
CA ALA A 168 12.58 -0.60 -5.77
C ALA A 168 12.40 -1.61 -6.93
N TRP A 169 13.35 -1.69 -7.86
CA TRP A 169 13.35 -2.68 -8.92
C TRP A 169 13.53 -4.10 -8.40
N ALA A 170 14.43 -4.31 -7.43
CA ALA A 170 14.71 -5.63 -6.86
C ALA A 170 13.45 -6.27 -6.24
N GLN A 171 12.55 -5.47 -5.67
CA GLN A 171 11.26 -5.93 -5.13
C GLN A 171 10.34 -6.53 -6.21
N THR A 172 10.52 -6.17 -7.49
CA THR A 172 9.72 -6.69 -8.61
C THR A 172 10.22 -8.04 -9.15
N LEU A 173 11.41 -8.48 -8.72
CA LEU A 173 12.01 -9.73 -9.20
C LEU A 173 11.23 -10.96 -8.71
N PRO A 174 11.45 -12.16 -9.29
CA PRO A 174 11.00 -13.41 -8.66
C PRO A 174 11.54 -13.52 -7.23
N LEU A 175 10.75 -14.09 -6.31
CA LEU A 175 11.09 -14.19 -4.88
C LEU A 175 12.50 -14.74 -4.62
N GLU A 176 12.91 -15.73 -5.42
CA GLU A 176 14.23 -16.37 -5.40
C GLU A 176 15.41 -15.39 -5.60
N GLN A 177 15.17 -14.28 -6.31
CA GLN A 177 16.19 -13.28 -6.65
C GLN A 177 16.09 -12.02 -5.78
N ARG A 178 14.89 -11.67 -5.29
CA ARG A 178 14.63 -10.42 -4.52
C ARG A 178 15.60 -10.25 -3.37
N GLY A 179 15.73 -11.28 -2.52
CA GLY A 179 16.52 -11.19 -1.30
C GLY A 179 18.01 -10.98 -1.54
N THR A 180 18.58 -11.67 -2.54
CA THR A 180 19.98 -11.49 -2.93
C THR A 180 20.24 -10.10 -3.51
N GLU A 181 19.34 -9.60 -4.36
CA GLU A 181 19.54 -8.28 -4.96
C GLU A 181 19.36 -7.14 -3.98
N VAL A 182 18.38 -7.21 -3.07
CA VAL A 182 18.24 -6.22 -2.02
C VAL A 182 19.45 -6.26 -1.09
N GLU A 183 19.92 -7.42 -0.64
CA GLU A 183 21.14 -7.51 0.17
C GLU A 183 22.37 -6.89 -0.53
N SER A 184 22.52 -7.14 -1.83
CA SER A 184 23.59 -6.53 -2.62
C SER A 184 23.44 -5.01 -2.73
N ALA A 185 22.22 -4.49 -2.93
CA ALA A 185 21.95 -3.06 -2.96
C ALA A 185 22.25 -2.37 -1.62
N LEU A 186 21.98 -3.06 -0.51
CA LEU A 186 22.24 -2.55 0.85
C LEU A 186 23.72 -2.66 1.27
N SER A 187 24.60 -3.23 0.44
CA SER A 187 26.04 -3.31 0.72
C SER A 187 26.78 -1.99 0.48
N THR A 188 26.15 -1.07 -0.24
CA THR A 188 26.64 0.28 -0.51
C THR A 188 25.79 1.31 0.26
N PRO A 189 26.36 2.47 0.63
CA PRO A 189 25.59 3.57 1.20
C PRO A 189 24.41 3.95 0.28
N SER A 190 23.20 3.96 0.83
CA SER A 190 21.95 4.18 0.08
C SER A 190 21.22 5.46 0.48
N GLY A 191 21.73 6.19 1.47
CA GLY A 191 21.02 7.28 2.13
C GLY A 191 19.91 6.80 3.07
N GLU A 192 19.78 5.49 3.30
CA GLU A 192 18.81 4.93 4.23
C GLU A 192 19.22 5.08 5.69
N ASP A 193 18.26 5.45 6.55
CA ASP A 193 18.52 5.51 7.99
C ASP A 193 18.69 4.09 8.57
N ALA A 194 19.29 4.00 9.77
CA ALA A 194 19.62 2.72 10.38
C ALA A 194 18.39 1.82 10.64
N ALA A 195 17.22 2.40 10.93
CA ALA A 195 16.00 1.63 11.16
C ALA A 195 15.49 1.06 9.84
N THR A 196 15.41 1.88 8.79
CA THR A 196 15.00 1.46 7.45
C THR A 196 15.95 0.40 6.88
N MET A 197 17.26 0.57 7.03
CA MET A 197 18.26 -0.44 6.67
C MET A 197 18.07 -1.75 7.44
N GLY A 198 17.67 -1.68 8.71
CA GLY A 198 17.36 -2.85 9.53
C GLY A 198 16.16 -3.63 8.99
N VAL A 199 15.09 -2.92 8.61
CA VAL A 199 13.88 -3.49 8.01
C VAL A 199 14.22 -4.17 6.68
N LEU A 200 14.85 -3.44 5.75
CA LEU A 200 15.18 -3.98 4.42
C LEU A 200 16.12 -5.21 4.49
N ARG A 201 17.08 -5.21 5.44
CA ARG A 201 17.93 -6.39 5.67
C ARG A 201 17.13 -7.57 6.24
N GLY A 202 16.19 -7.31 7.15
CA GLY A 202 15.28 -8.33 7.68
C GLY A 202 14.41 -8.96 6.58
N GLU A 203 13.89 -8.14 5.67
CA GLU A 203 13.11 -8.58 4.51
C GLU A 203 13.96 -9.39 3.53
N ALA A 204 15.15 -8.92 3.20
CA ALA A 204 16.08 -9.64 2.31
C ALA A 204 16.42 -11.04 2.85
N GLU A 205 16.75 -11.15 4.14
CA GLU A 205 16.98 -12.45 4.80
C GLU A 205 15.75 -13.35 4.73
N ARG A 206 14.56 -12.79 4.98
CA ARG A 206 13.31 -13.53 4.93
C ARG A 206 13.01 -14.02 3.50
N TRP A 207 13.16 -13.20 2.47
CA TRP A 207 12.96 -13.60 1.08
C TRP A 207 13.96 -14.66 0.63
N LYS A 208 15.23 -14.57 1.02
CA LYS A 208 16.22 -15.63 0.75
C LYS A 208 15.80 -16.97 1.34
N LYS A 209 15.29 -16.98 2.58
CA LYS A 209 14.78 -18.19 3.25
C LYS A 209 13.55 -18.75 2.54
N LEU A 210 12.63 -17.90 2.10
CA LEU A 210 11.39 -18.32 1.42
C LEU A 210 11.61 -18.74 -0.03
N GLY A 211 12.49 -18.08 -0.78
CA GLY A 211 12.82 -18.43 -2.16
C GLY A 211 13.46 -19.81 -2.30
N GLY A 212 14.06 -20.33 -1.23
CA GLY A 212 14.55 -21.73 -1.18
C GLY A 212 13.44 -22.77 -0.99
N GLN A 213 12.18 -22.37 -0.85
CA GLN A 213 11.05 -23.27 -0.56
C GLN A 213 10.16 -23.44 -1.80
N PRO A 214 9.49 -24.60 -1.94
CA PRO A 214 8.50 -24.79 -3.00
C PRO A 214 7.40 -23.74 -2.93
N VAL A 215 7.01 -23.19 -4.09
CA VAL A 215 5.85 -22.30 -4.19
C VAL A 215 4.59 -23.06 -3.79
N ARG A 216 3.89 -22.55 -2.79
CA ARG A 216 2.61 -23.07 -2.28
C ARG A 216 1.59 -21.94 -2.34
N ALA A 217 0.57 -22.12 -3.16
CA ALA A 217 -0.31 -21.05 -3.62
C ALA A 217 -1.74 -21.14 -3.04
N CYS A 218 -1.92 -21.74 -1.86
CA CYS A 218 -3.21 -21.89 -1.14
C CYS A 218 -4.44 -21.99 -2.07
N LYS A 219 -4.43 -22.99 -2.96
CA LYS A 219 -5.32 -23.06 -4.13
C LYS A 219 -6.69 -23.58 -3.73
N LEU A 220 -7.74 -23.04 -4.34
CA LEU A 220 -9.10 -23.57 -4.17
C LEU A 220 -9.19 -24.98 -4.78
N THR A 221 -9.50 -25.98 -3.96
CA THR A 221 -9.61 -27.39 -4.38
C THR A 221 -11.03 -27.96 -4.26
N ALA A 222 -11.87 -27.38 -3.41
CA ALA A 222 -13.29 -27.73 -3.33
C ALA A 222 -14.18 -26.53 -2.95
N GLY A 223 -15.44 -26.60 -3.38
CA GLY A 223 -16.37 -25.47 -3.33
C GLY A 223 -16.33 -24.65 -4.63
N ALA A 224 -17.22 -23.66 -4.71
CA ALA A 224 -17.26 -22.71 -5.81
C ALA A 224 -17.72 -21.35 -5.28
N ALA A 225 -17.21 -20.27 -5.87
CA ALA A 225 -17.72 -18.94 -5.59
C ALA A 225 -19.16 -18.78 -6.15
N PRO A 226 -20.06 -18.04 -5.46
CA PRO A 226 -19.81 -17.33 -4.22
C PRO A 226 -19.77 -18.25 -2.99
N GLY A 227 -18.76 -18.07 -2.13
CA GLY A 227 -18.74 -18.63 -0.79
C GLY A 227 -19.33 -17.64 0.22
N GLU A 228 -20.10 -18.13 1.19
CA GLU A 228 -20.61 -17.30 2.30
C GLU A 228 -20.05 -17.78 3.64
N VAL A 229 -19.70 -16.80 4.50
CA VAL A 229 -19.16 -17.03 5.83
C VAL A 229 -19.84 -16.08 6.81
N ASN A 230 -20.34 -16.61 7.92
CA ASN A 230 -20.87 -15.76 9.00
C ASN A 230 -19.71 -15.27 9.86
N PHE A 231 -19.70 -13.99 10.22
CA PHE A 231 -18.76 -13.49 11.22
C PHE A 231 -19.13 -13.99 12.61
N ILE A 232 -18.09 -14.33 13.36
CA ILE A 232 -18.15 -14.51 14.80
C ILE A 232 -17.78 -13.20 15.50
N LYS A 233 -18.25 -13.05 16.74
CA LYS A 233 -17.78 -11.97 17.61
C LYS A 233 -16.53 -12.44 18.34
N LEU A 234 -15.51 -11.60 18.34
CA LEU A 234 -14.34 -11.73 19.19
C LEU A 234 -14.49 -10.76 20.37
N ALA A 235 -14.41 -11.31 21.58
CA ALA A 235 -14.56 -10.58 22.82
C ALA A 235 -13.19 -10.10 23.33
N GLY A 236 -13.13 -8.85 23.78
CA GLY A 236 -12.00 -8.29 24.48
C GLY A 236 -12.20 -8.30 26.00
N TYR A 237 -11.48 -7.39 26.66
CA TYR A 237 -11.59 -7.19 28.10
C TYR A 237 -13.05 -6.92 28.54
N ALA A 238 -13.44 -7.51 29.67
CA ALA A 238 -14.78 -7.41 30.26
C ALA A 238 -15.95 -7.87 29.36
N GLY A 239 -15.68 -8.67 28.32
CA GLY A 239 -16.71 -9.25 27.45
C GLY A 239 -17.29 -8.28 26.42
N HIS A 240 -16.70 -7.10 26.26
CA HIS A 240 -17.06 -6.19 25.17
C HIS A 240 -16.60 -6.78 23.83
N MET A 241 -17.42 -6.62 22.79
CA MET A 241 -17.01 -6.97 21.43
C MET A 241 -15.79 -6.12 21.07
N ARG A 242 -14.72 -6.77 20.66
CA ARG A 242 -13.46 -6.14 20.26
C ARG A 242 -13.34 -6.08 18.75
N ALA A 243 -13.67 -7.18 18.08
CA ALA A 243 -13.53 -7.33 16.64
C ALA A 243 -14.54 -8.33 16.07
N LEU A 244 -14.66 -8.32 14.74
CA LEU A 244 -15.27 -9.40 13.97
C LEU A 244 -14.19 -10.41 13.59
N GLY A 245 -14.58 -11.68 13.58
CA GLY A 245 -13.71 -12.76 13.14
C GLY A 245 -14.44 -13.76 12.26
N LEU A 246 -13.67 -14.71 11.77
CA LEU A 246 -14.11 -15.85 11.00
C LEU A 246 -13.82 -17.13 11.78
N GLU A 247 -14.75 -18.07 11.74
CA GLU A 247 -14.43 -19.44 12.11
C GLU A 247 -13.84 -20.15 10.88
N VAL A 248 -12.61 -20.63 11.00
CA VAL A 248 -11.90 -21.33 9.92
C VAL A 248 -11.46 -22.71 10.38
N GLY A 249 -11.49 -23.67 9.47
CA GLY A 249 -10.88 -24.99 9.67
C GLY A 249 -9.42 -24.95 9.20
N LEU A 250 -8.49 -25.38 10.04
CA LEU A 250 -7.07 -25.43 9.74
C LEU A 250 -6.55 -26.84 10.07
N ASN A 251 -6.23 -27.62 9.03
CA ASN A 251 -5.96 -29.06 9.14
C ASN A 251 -7.05 -29.78 9.98
N SER A 252 -6.67 -30.27 11.17
CA SER A 252 -7.52 -31.00 12.11
C SER A 252 -8.20 -30.11 13.17
N ALA A 253 -7.92 -28.81 13.20
CA ALA A 253 -8.42 -27.88 14.21
C ALA A 253 -9.39 -26.85 13.62
N THR A 254 -10.23 -26.29 14.50
CA THR A 254 -11.00 -25.08 14.23
C THR A 254 -10.30 -23.89 14.90
N ALA A 255 -10.40 -22.72 14.28
CA ALA A 255 -9.78 -21.49 14.72
C ALA A 255 -10.72 -20.30 14.60
N ARG A 256 -10.59 -19.35 15.54
CA ARG A 256 -11.27 -18.06 15.55
C ARG A 256 -10.29 -16.99 15.09
N ILE A 257 -10.41 -16.50 13.86
CA ILE A 257 -9.43 -15.59 13.26
C ILE A 257 -10.03 -14.21 13.10
N GLU A 258 -9.38 -13.18 13.64
CA GLU A 258 -9.79 -11.79 13.50
C GLU A 258 -9.65 -11.31 12.05
N LEU A 259 -10.66 -10.63 11.53
CA LEU A 259 -10.56 -9.93 10.25
C LEU A 259 -9.88 -8.57 10.48
N ALA A 260 -8.62 -8.42 10.08
CA ALA A 260 -7.80 -7.25 10.39
C ALA A 260 -7.39 -6.49 9.12
N GLY A 261 -7.42 -5.16 9.16
CA GLY A 261 -7.08 -4.29 8.02
C GLY A 261 -5.61 -3.84 7.94
N GLY A 262 -4.66 -4.52 8.59
CA GLY A 262 -3.29 -4.00 8.74
C GLY A 262 -2.17 -5.04 8.82
N GLU A 263 -2.45 -6.26 9.33
CA GLU A 263 -1.56 -7.41 9.16
C GLU A 263 -2.03 -8.16 7.93
N GLY A 264 -1.21 -8.22 6.89
CA GLY A 264 -1.57 -8.96 5.68
C GLY A 264 -1.21 -10.43 5.80
N GLY A 265 -1.74 -11.24 4.90
CA GLY A 265 -1.63 -12.70 4.99
C GLY A 265 -2.49 -13.29 6.12
N LEU A 266 -2.28 -14.59 6.37
CA LEU A 266 -2.87 -15.30 7.51
C LEU A 266 -1.81 -15.44 8.60
N THR A 267 -2.12 -14.95 9.80
CA THR A 267 -1.26 -15.08 10.98
C THR A 267 -2.00 -15.85 12.06
N VAL A 268 -1.32 -16.80 12.71
CA VAL A 268 -1.87 -17.60 13.82
C VAL A 268 -0.95 -17.59 15.03
N TYR A 269 -1.51 -17.84 16.20
CA TYR A 269 -0.72 -18.02 17.40
C TYR A 269 -0.19 -19.45 17.53
N LYS A 270 0.98 -19.60 18.14
CA LYS A 270 1.68 -20.88 18.33
C LYS A 270 0.80 -22.00 18.90
N ALA A 271 -0.08 -21.68 19.85
CA ALA A 271 -1.00 -22.66 20.44
C ALA A 271 -1.96 -23.28 19.42
N LEU A 272 -2.48 -22.48 18.47
CA LEU A 272 -3.27 -23.02 17.36
C LEU A 272 -2.38 -23.84 16.41
N ALA A 273 -1.19 -23.35 16.10
CA ALA A 273 -0.28 -24.05 15.19
C ALA A 273 0.05 -25.47 15.66
N GLU A 274 0.32 -25.64 16.96
CA GLU A 274 0.57 -26.94 17.59
C GLU A 274 -0.69 -27.83 17.57
N ARG A 275 -1.86 -27.27 17.93
CA ARG A 275 -3.15 -27.98 17.93
C ARG A 275 -3.58 -28.45 16.54
N ALA A 276 -3.33 -27.63 15.52
CA ALA A 276 -3.64 -27.90 14.11
C ALA A 276 -2.57 -28.79 13.43
N GLY A 277 -1.48 -29.13 14.12
CA GLY A 277 -0.38 -29.91 13.55
C GLY A 277 0.26 -29.23 12.34
N LEU A 278 0.44 -27.91 12.38
CA LEU A 278 1.08 -27.18 11.30
C LEU A 278 2.54 -27.59 11.16
N GLN A 279 2.98 -27.76 9.92
CA GLN A 279 4.36 -28.11 9.65
C GLN A 279 5.19 -26.83 9.64
N ARG A 280 6.10 -26.67 10.61
CA ARG A 280 7.06 -25.58 10.60
C ARG A 280 8.01 -25.73 9.41
N ILE A 281 8.11 -24.70 8.58
CA ILE A 281 8.96 -24.72 7.38
C ILE A 281 10.09 -23.69 7.41
N SER A 282 10.12 -22.77 8.40
CA SER A 282 11.26 -21.86 8.60
C SER A 282 11.76 -21.87 10.05
N GLU A 283 13.00 -21.41 10.24
CA GLU A 283 13.52 -20.98 11.54
C GLU A 283 12.77 -19.74 12.05
N ASP A 284 13.05 -19.34 13.29
CA ASP A 284 12.50 -18.11 13.86
C ASP A 284 13.06 -16.92 13.07
N GLU A 285 12.15 -16.08 12.62
CA GLU A 285 12.44 -14.79 12.04
C GLU A 285 12.92 -13.86 13.15
N LYS A 286 13.89 -13.00 12.81
CA LYS A 286 14.28 -11.92 13.71
C LYS A 286 13.06 -11.01 13.95
N PRO A 287 12.78 -10.60 15.19
CA PRO A 287 11.72 -9.64 15.46
C PRO A 287 11.87 -8.38 14.59
N ALA A 288 10.78 -7.97 13.94
CA ALA A 288 10.79 -6.81 13.03
C ALA A 288 11.14 -5.49 13.75
N PHE A 289 10.85 -5.40 15.05
CA PHE A 289 11.17 -4.25 15.89
C PHE A 289 11.34 -4.67 17.36
N PRO A 290 11.97 -3.84 18.20
CA PRO A 290 12.11 -4.10 19.63
C PRO A 290 10.76 -4.38 20.30
N GLY A 291 10.61 -5.54 20.94
CA GLY A 291 9.37 -5.95 21.61
C GLY A 291 8.43 -6.81 20.76
N ALA A 292 8.66 -6.93 19.45
CA ALA A 292 7.94 -7.89 18.62
C ALA A 292 8.25 -9.33 19.06
N LYS A 293 7.22 -10.20 19.01
CA LYS A 293 7.37 -11.62 19.34
C LYS A 293 8.11 -12.35 18.21
N PRO A 294 8.90 -13.40 18.54
CA PRO A 294 9.43 -14.30 17.53
C PRO A 294 8.30 -14.84 16.66
N ALA A 295 8.59 -14.99 15.38
CA ALA A 295 7.64 -15.53 14.42
C ALA A 295 8.34 -16.54 13.51
N TYR A 296 7.58 -17.44 12.90
CA TYR A 296 8.10 -18.35 11.88
C TYR A 296 7.02 -18.62 10.84
N THR A 297 7.44 -19.13 9.70
CA THR A 297 6.54 -19.57 8.63
C THR A 297 6.17 -21.03 8.83
N ALA A 298 4.88 -21.34 8.71
CA ALA A 298 4.34 -22.68 8.80
C ALA A 298 3.46 -23.02 7.60
N PHE A 299 3.26 -24.31 7.42
CA PHE A 299 2.46 -24.90 6.38
C PHE A 299 1.20 -25.55 6.96
N ALA A 300 0.06 -25.22 6.35
CA ALA A 300 -1.20 -25.92 6.50
C ALA A 300 -1.51 -26.68 5.20
N GLU A 301 -1.78 -27.98 5.32
CA GLU A 301 -2.21 -28.81 4.20
C GLU A 301 -3.58 -28.34 3.71
N LYS A 302 -4.45 -27.97 4.65
CA LYS A 302 -5.85 -27.63 4.39
C LYS A 302 -6.29 -26.42 5.20
N LEU A 303 -6.94 -25.49 4.51
CA LEU A 303 -7.65 -24.35 5.08
C LEU A 303 -9.10 -24.36 4.57
N LYS A 304 -10.06 -24.25 5.47
CA LYS A 304 -11.49 -24.21 5.14
C LYS A 304 -12.12 -22.92 5.67
N ILE A 305 -12.77 -22.18 4.77
CA ILE A 305 -13.47 -20.94 5.08
C ILE A 305 -14.89 -21.05 4.52
N GLY A 306 -15.88 -21.19 5.41
CA GLY A 306 -17.26 -21.47 5.02
C GLY A 306 -17.38 -22.77 4.19
N SER A 307 -17.89 -22.65 2.97
CA SER A 307 -18.01 -23.75 2.00
C SER A 307 -16.76 -23.98 1.13
N LEU A 308 -15.76 -23.08 1.22
CA LEU A 308 -14.56 -23.12 0.38
C LEU A 308 -13.43 -23.88 1.09
N GLU A 309 -12.72 -24.71 0.33
CA GLU A 309 -11.57 -25.47 0.81
C GLU A 309 -10.35 -25.19 -0.06
N PHE A 310 -9.26 -24.84 0.61
CA PHE A 310 -7.98 -24.47 0.03
C PHE A 310 -6.90 -25.42 0.50
N HIS A 311 -6.01 -25.80 -0.41
CA HIS A 311 -4.87 -26.67 -0.12
C HIS A 311 -3.56 -25.94 -0.39
N ASP A 312 -2.53 -26.39 0.32
CA ASP A 312 -1.18 -25.88 0.21
C ASP A 312 -1.00 -24.42 0.68
N CYS A 313 -1.39 -24.14 1.93
CA CYS A 313 -1.41 -22.77 2.47
C CYS A 313 -0.20 -22.49 3.36
N VAL A 314 0.50 -21.40 3.07
CA VAL A 314 1.62 -20.90 3.87
C VAL A 314 1.13 -19.74 4.73
N LEU A 315 1.49 -19.74 6.01
CA LEU A 315 1.01 -18.75 6.97
C LEU A 315 2.10 -18.40 7.98
N LYS A 316 1.91 -17.29 8.69
CA LYS A 316 2.82 -16.86 9.77
C LYS A 316 2.34 -17.38 11.11
N VAL A 317 3.26 -17.84 11.95
CA VAL A 317 3.02 -18.19 13.34
C VAL A 317 3.76 -17.23 14.24
N ILE A 318 3.07 -16.65 15.23
CA ILE A 318 3.65 -15.76 16.22
C ILE A 318 3.63 -16.42 17.61
N ASP A 319 4.72 -16.26 18.37
CA ASP A 319 4.87 -16.81 19.72
C ASP A 319 4.07 -16.00 20.76
N GLY A 320 2.80 -16.37 20.89
CA GLY A 320 1.89 -15.92 21.96
C GLY A 320 0.74 -15.05 21.48
N ALA A 321 -0.46 -15.31 22.02
CA ALA A 321 -1.61 -14.43 21.88
C ALA A 321 -1.51 -13.22 22.81
N SER A 322 -2.23 -12.15 22.51
CA SER A 322 -2.51 -11.13 23.52
C SER A 322 -3.36 -11.75 24.63
N PRO A 323 -3.07 -11.50 25.92
CA PRO A 323 -3.90 -12.02 27.03
C PRO A 323 -5.32 -11.45 27.07
N PHE A 324 -5.61 -10.44 26.22
CA PHE A 324 -6.92 -9.81 26.09
C PHE A 324 -7.65 -10.21 24.80
N ASP A 325 -7.11 -11.19 24.06
CA ASP A 325 -7.65 -11.64 22.80
C ASP A 325 -8.20 -13.07 22.94
N ASP A 326 -9.46 -13.27 22.55
CA ASP A 326 -10.12 -14.58 22.48
C ASP A 326 -10.01 -15.21 21.07
N GLY A 327 -9.21 -14.60 20.20
CA GLY A 327 -8.85 -15.10 18.88
C GLY A 327 -7.61 -16.02 18.88
N ASP A 328 -7.49 -16.81 17.83
CA ASP A 328 -6.36 -17.68 17.54
C ASP A 328 -5.38 -17.06 16.51
N GLY A 329 -5.66 -15.85 16.01
CA GLY A 329 -4.87 -15.17 14.98
C GLY A 329 -5.62 -14.06 14.24
N SER A 330 -5.04 -13.56 13.15
CA SER A 330 -5.55 -12.50 12.28
C SER A 330 -5.48 -12.90 10.80
N ILE A 331 -6.40 -12.37 9.99
CA ILE A 331 -6.43 -12.51 8.53
C ILE A 331 -6.66 -11.16 7.87
N GLY A 332 -5.79 -10.81 6.93
CA GLY A 332 -5.88 -9.59 6.14
C GLY A 332 -6.85 -9.69 4.97
N PHE A 333 -7.34 -8.55 4.48
CA PHE A 333 -8.14 -8.46 3.25
C PHE A 333 -7.34 -8.88 2.00
N ASP A 334 -6.03 -8.67 2.01
CA ASP A 334 -5.13 -9.08 0.95
C ASP A 334 -5.18 -10.59 0.68
N VAL A 335 -5.50 -11.40 1.70
CA VAL A 335 -5.66 -12.86 1.57
C VAL A 335 -6.73 -13.23 0.55
N PHE A 336 -7.78 -12.41 0.42
CA PHE A 336 -8.90 -12.64 -0.48
C PHE A 336 -8.72 -11.98 -1.85
N GLY A 337 -7.50 -11.57 -2.21
CA GLY A 337 -7.24 -10.77 -3.41
C GLY A 337 -7.72 -11.33 -4.75
N ASP A 338 -8.00 -12.63 -4.84
CA ASP A 338 -8.57 -13.30 -6.02
C ASP A 338 -10.11 -13.40 -6.02
N PHE A 339 -10.75 -12.77 -5.03
CA PHE A 339 -12.20 -12.77 -4.84
C PHE A 339 -12.74 -11.34 -4.86
N LEU A 340 -13.99 -11.21 -5.31
CA LEU A 340 -14.79 -10.03 -5.06
C LEU A 340 -15.39 -10.16 -3.66
N GLU A 341 -14.98 -9.28 -2.76
CA GLU A 341 -15.32 -9.37 -1.35
C GLU A 341 -16.55 -8.51 -1.07
N THR A 342 -17.52 -9.06 -0.33
CA THR A 342 -18.63 -8.29 0.23
C THR A 342 -18.71 -8.55 1.73
N VAL A 343 -18.36 -7.52 2.50
CA VAL A 343 -18.36 -7.49 3.96
C VAL A 343 -19.62 -6.75 4.40
N ASP A 344 -20.66 -7.52 4.71
CA ASP A 344 -21.91 -7.02 5.26
C ASP A 344 -21.79 -6.98 6.79
N TYR A 345 -21.29 -5.86 7.32
CA TYR A 345 -21.15 -5.68 8.76
C TYR A 345 -22.49 -5.76 9.50
N PRO A 346 -23.58 -5.10 9.05
CA PRO A 346 -24.87 -5.17 9.74
C PRO A 346 -25.42 -6.60 9.89
N MET A 347 -25.28 -7.43 8.84
CA MET A 347 -25.72 -8.84 8.86
C MET A 347 -24.65 -9.81 9.36
N ARG A 348 -23.44 -9.31 9.60
CA ARG A 348 -22.27 -10.09 10.00
C ARG A 348 -21.94 -11.21 9.02
N LYS A 349 -21.79 -10.87 7.75
CA LYS A 349 -21.49 -11.83 6.69
C LYS A 349 -20.34 -11.37 5.81
N LEU A 350 -19.50 -12.32 5.42
CA LEU A 350 -18.55 -12.21 4.34
C LEU A 350 -19.04 -13.05 3.16
N GLN A 351 -19.08 -12.46 1.98
CA GLN A 351 -19.25 -13.18 0.73
C GLN A 351 -17.98 -13.05 -0.10
N LEU A 352 -17.51 -14.18 -0.64
CA LEU A 352 -16.36 -14.28 -1.53
C LEU A 352 -16.86 -14.72 -2.91
N ALA A 353 -17.15 -13.76 -3.77
CA ALA A 353 -17.61 -13.99 -5.13
C ALA A 353 -16.43 -14.06 -6.11
N ALA A 354 -16.68 -14.56 -7.33
CA ALA A 354 -15.67 -14.50 -8.38
C ALA A 354 -15.41 -13.05 -8.78
N LEU A 355 -14.15 -12.70 -9.02
CA LEU A 355 -13.80 -11.40 -9.59
C LEU A 355 -14.42 -11.24 -10.99
N PRO A 356 -14.69 -9.99 -11.43
CA PRO A 356 -15.04 -9.73 -12.81
C PRO A 356 -14.00 -10.32 -13.76
N ALA A 357 -14.49 -10.94 -14.83
CA ALA A 357 -13.63 -11.59 -15.81
C ALA A 357 -12.63 -10.58 -16.41
N SER A 358 -11.34 -10.86 -16.24
CA SER A 358 -10.27 -10.12 -16.89
C SER A 358 -9.83 -10.84 -18.16
N PRO A 359 -9.69 -10.16 -19.32
CA PRO A 359 -9.12 -10.75 -20.53
C PRO A 359 -7.71 -11.31 -20.32
N GLN A 360 -7.00 -10.84 -19.29
CA GLN A 360 -5.61 -11.17 -18.99
C GLN A 360 -5.47 -12.44 -18.14
N GLU A 361 -6.57 -13.00 -17.62
CA GLU A 361 -6.57 -14.09 -16.61
C GLU A 361 -7.52 -15.25 -16.97
N ALA A 362 -7.81 -15.47 -18.26
CA ALA A 362 -8.73 -16.52 -18.69
C ALA A 362 -8.28 -17.91 -18.19
N GLY A 363 -9.11 -18.56 -17.37
CA GLY A 363 -8.87 -19.90 -16.84
C GLY A 363 -8.04 -19.95 -15.55
N TYR A 364 -7.83 -18.81 -14.88
CA TYR A 364 -7.21 -18.76 -13.56
C TYR A 364 -8.14 -19.35 -12.48
N THR A 365 -7.61 -20.27 -11.65
CA THR A 365 -8.30 -20.78 -10.47
C THR A 365 -7.96 -19.89 -9.27
N PRO A 366 -8.95 -19.31 -8.58
CA PRO A 366 -8.70 -18.48 -7.40
C PRO A 366 -7.88 -19.19 -6.32
N ALA A 367 -6.99 -18.43 -5.70
CA ALA A 367 -6.18 -18.82 -4.56
C ALA A 367 -6.37 -17.82 -3.40
N LEU A 368 -5.95 -18.22 -2.19
CA LEU A 368 -5.76 -17.27 -1.11
C LEU A 368 -4.30 -16.82 -1.05
N HIS A 369 -4.07 -15.53 -0.81
CA HIS A 369 -2.74 -14.97 -0.57
C HIS A 369 -2.39 -15.04 0.91
N THR A 370 -2.31 -16.26 1.46
CA THR A 370 -2.12 -16.46 2.91
C THR A 370 -0.71 -16.16 3.39
N ASP A 371 0.26 -16.06 2.47
CA ASP A 371 1.61 -15.71 2.82
C ASP A 371 1.69 -14.22 3.20
N VAL A 372 2.43 -13.95 4.27
CA VAL A 372 2.74 -12.58 4.72
C VAL A 372 3.74 -11.88 3.80
N ASN A 373 3.83 -12.22 2.51
CA ASN A 373 4.75 -11.59 1.58
C ASN A 373 4.16 -10.27 1.09
N GLU A 374 4.94 -9.18 1.17
CA GLU A 374 4.61 -7.95 0.44
C GLU A 374 5.08 -8.11 -1.01
N GLY A 375 4.18 -7.79 -1.94
CA GLY A 375 4.34 -8.05 -3.36
C GLY A 375 3.52 -9.27 -3.77
N ASP A 376 2.78 -9.11 -4.88
CA ASP A 376 1.92 -10.10 -5.54
C ASP A 376 2.33 -11.51 -5.14
N GLY A 377 1.46 -12.16 -4.37
CA GLY A 377 1.74 -13.42 -3.71
C GLY A 377 2.38 -14.41 -4.67
N ALA A 378 3.07 -15.41 -4.14
CA ALA A 378 3.76 -16.43 -4.92
C ALA A 378 2.90 -17.13 -6.01
N ALA A 379 1.59 -16.83 -6.08
CA ALA A 379 0.59 -17.30 -7.03
C ALA A 379 0.38 -16.45 -8.31
N SER A 380 0.82 -15.18 -8.40
CA SER A 380 0.60 -14.37 -9.62
C SER A 380 1.84 -14.31 -10.51
N PRO A 381 1.98 -15.20 -11.53
CA PRO A 381 3.15 -15.21 -12.41
C PRO A 381 3.30 -13.94 -13.25
N HIS A 382 2.26 -13.11 -13.35
CA HIS A 382 2.27 -11.83 -14.06
C HIS A 382 1.47 -10.78 -13.29
N PRO A 383 2.07 -9.65 -12.87
CA PRO A 383 1.29 -8.54 -12.34
C PRO A 383 0.36 -8.05 -13.45
N VAL A 384 -0.91 -7.86 -13.12
CA VAL A 384 -1.92 -7.31 -14.02
C VAL A 384 -2.23 -5.86 -13.67
N ASP A 385 -2.68 -5.10 -14.65
CA ASP A 385 -3.22 -3.78 -14.41
C ASP A 385 -4.70 -3.87 -14.06
N ARG A 386 -5.14 -2.98 -13.17
CA ARG A 386 -6.56 -2.89 -12.82
C ARG A 386 -7.48 -2.77 -14.04
N VAL A 387 -8.62 -3.44 -13.97
CA VAL A 387 -9.67 -3.39 -15.00
C VAL A 387 -10.94 -2.76 -14.45
N LEU A 388 -11.35 -1.61 -15.01
CA LEU A 388 -12.66 -1.02 -14.70
C LEU A 388 -13.73 -1.68 -15.56
N SER A 389 -14.42 -2.69 -15.01
CA SER A 389 -15.58 -3.28 -15.67
C SER A 389 -16.75 -2.28 -15.76
N ALA A 390 -17.63 -2.42 -16.76
CA ALA A 390 -18.79 -1.55 -16.91
C ALA A 390 -19.75 -1.61 -15.70
N GLU A 391 -19.78 -2.75 -15.00
CA GLU A 391 -20.58 -2.99 -13.80
C GLU A 391 -20.03 -2.26 -12.56
N MET A 392 -18.75 -1.85 -12.60
CA MET A 392 -18.05 -1.16 -11.51
C MET A 392 -17.94 0.36 -11.71
N LYS A 393 -18.73 0.95 -12.61
CA LYS A 393 -18.68 2.38 -12.91
C LYS A 393 -18.92 3.31 -11.69
N ASP A 394 -19.68 2.83 -10.70
CA ASP A 394 -20.04 3.57 -9.48
C ASP A 394 -19.14 3.18 -8.28
N TRP A 395 -18.08 2.41 -8.53
CA TRP A 395 -17.06 2.09 -7.55
C TRP A 395 -15.98 3.16 -7.52
N THR A 396 -15.41 3.39 -6.35
CA THR A 396 -14.37 4.39 -6.12
C THR A 396 -13.00 3.74 -6.09
N GLN A 397 -12.02 4.37 -6.72
CA GLN A 397 -10.64 3.95 -6.61
C GLN A 397 -10.12 4.18 -5.19
N ILE A 398 -9.44 3.17 -4.67
CA ILE A 398 -8.56 3.27 -3.51
C ILE A 398 -7.10 3.16 -3.97
N TYR A 399 -6.21 3.66 -3.12
CA TYR A 399 -4.78 3.50 -3.29
C TYR A 399 -4.26 2.39 -2.39
N ARG A 400 -3.19 1.73 -2.82
CA ARG A 400 -2.50 0.69 -2.08
C ARG A 400 -1.09 1.14 -1.74
N ALA A 401 -0.68 0.92 -0.50
CA ALA A 401 0.71 1.05 -0.10
C ALA A 401 1.05 -0.12 0.81
N GLY A 402 1.84 -1.07 0.28
CA GLY A 402 1.94 -2.40 0.86
C GLY A 402 0.55 -3.01 1.02
N ARG A 403 0.14 -3.22 2.27
CA ARG A 403 -1.16 -3.80 2.65
C ARG A 403 -2.24 -2.78 2.99
N SER A 404 -1.86 -1.52 3.15
CA SER A 404 -2.81 -0.48 3.51
C SER A 404 -3.73 -0.19 2.33
N LEU A 405 -5.04 -0.25 2.59
CA LEU A 405 -6.08 0.24 1.70
C LEU A 405 -6.37 1.68 2.07
N ILE A 406 -6.17 2.60 1.12
CA ILE A 406 -6.15 4.03 1.38
C ILE A 406 -7.20 4.72 0.52
N LEU A 407 -8.15 5.39 1.16
CA LEU A 407 -9.31 6.00 0.54
C LEU A 407 -9.20 7.53 0.50
N PRO A 408 -9.34 8.15 -0.68
CA PRO A 408 -9.54 9.59 -0.77
C PRO A 408 -10.84 10.00 -0.08
N THR A 409 -10.73 10.90 0.89
CA THR A 409 -11.84 11.37 1.71
C THR A 409 -11.85 12.90 1.74
N ALA A 410 -12.98 13.51 1.37
CA ALA A 410 -13.19 14.94 1.50
C ALA A 410 -13.72 15.25 2.91
N VAL A 411 -12.93 15.99 3.68
CA VAL A 411 -13.22 16.41 5.05
C VAL A 411 -13.86 17.79 5.01
N ASN A 412 -15.08 17.91 5.55
CA ASN A 412 -15.90 19.14 5.53
C ASN A 412 -15.98 19.78 4.13
N GLU A 413 -16.13 18.94 3.10
CA GLU A 413 -16.27 19.26 1.66
C GLU A 413 -15.06 19.94 0.98
N ASN A 414 -14.10 20.47 1.74
CA ASN A 414 -13.09 21.39 1.21
C ASN A 414 -11.66 20.84 1.26
N LEU A 415 -11.41 19.80 2.04
CA LEU A 415 -10.07 19.24 2.21
C LEU A 415 -10.07 17.77 1.81
N LEU A 416 -9.54 17.46 0.62
CA LEU A 416 -9.34 16.09 0.16
C LEU A 416 -8.02 15.54 0.72
N GLN A 417 -8.10 14.42 1.45
CA GLN A 417 -6.95 13.74 2.01
C GLN A 417 -7.10 12.22 1.93
N LEU A 418 -5.99 11.51 2.11
CA LEU A 418 -5.96 10.06 2.18
C LEU A 418 -6.26 9.57 3.60
N PHE A 419 -7.18 8.62 3.72
CA PHE A 419 -7.51 7.96 4.97
C PHE A 419 -7.30 6.46 4.84
N VAL A 420 -6.67 5.83 5.83
CA VAL A 420 -6.51 4.36 5.83
C VAL A 420 -7.84 3.71 6.25
N LEU A 421 -8.23 2.65 5.55
CA LEU A 421 -9.34 1.78 5.96
C LEU A 421 -8.88 0.89 7.12
N ALA A 422 -9.04 1.36 8.35
CA ALA A 422 -8.51 0.71 9.55
C ALA A 422 -9.57 -0.15 10.24
N ILE A 423 -9.83 -1.33 9.69
CA ILE A 423 -10.92 -2.22 10.14
C ILE A 423 -10.69 -2.84 11.54
N GLY A 424 -9.48 -2.75 12.08
CA GLY A 424 -9.19 -3.10 13.48
C GLY A 424 -9.35 -1.93 14.47
N SER A 425 -9.61 -0.72 13.99
CA SER A 425 -9.68 0.49 14.83
C SER A 425 -11.13 0.80 15.22
N PRO A 426 -11.45 0.98 16.51
CA PRO A 426 -12.83 1.16 16.95
C PRO A 426 -13.45 2.49 16.50
N GLU A 427 -12.63 3.52 16.32
CA GLU A 427 -13.06 4.89 16.04
C GLU A 427 -12.47 5.40 14.73
N THR A 428 -13.27 6.16 13.98
CA THR A 428 -12.78 7.00 12.92
C THR A 428 -11.98 8.14 13.53
N THR A 429 -10.76 8.34 13.05
CA THR A 429 -9.79 9.30 13.61
C THR A 429 -9.31 10.26 12.54
N VAL A 430 -8.81 11.41 12.98
CA VAL A 430 -8.23 12.44 12.12
C VAL A 430 -6.85 12.82 12.65
N ALA A 431 -5.92 13.22 11.79
CA ALA A 431 -4.61 13.68 12.21
C ALA A 431 -4.74 15.03 12.97
N PRO A 432 -3.87 15.34 13.96
CA PRO A 432 -4.06 16.51 14.81
C PRO A 432 -4.04 17.86 14.07
N GLU A 433 -3.21 18.01 13.05
CA GLU A 433 -3.13 19.19 12.21
C GLU A 433 -4.38 19.35 11.34
N VAL A 434 -4.91 18.25 10.82
CA VAL A 434 -6.16 18.22 10.04
C VAL A 434 -7.33 18.62 10.93
N ALA A 435 -7.42 18.06 12.14
CA ALA A 435 -8.44 18.40 13.13
C ALA A 435 -8.47 19.91 13.41
N LYS A 436 -7.30 20.52 13.62
CA LYS A 436 -7.15 21.96 13.86
C LYS A 436 -7.51 22.81 12.65
N GLN A 437 -7.28 22.31 11.44
CA GLN A 437 -7.58 23.01 10.20
C GLN A 437 -9.08 23.03 9.90
N VAL A 438 -9.79 21.93 10.16
CA VAL A 438 -11.16 21.72 9.68
C VAL A 438 -12.24 21.88 10.75
N SER A 439 -11.89 21.90 12.03
CA SER A 439 -12.84 21.98 13.14
C SER A 439 -12.27 22.71 14.35
N LYS A 440 -13.16 23.17 15.25
CA LYS A 440 -12.75 23.51 16.62
C LYS A 440 -12.31 22.23 17.34
N THR A 441 -11.21 22.32 18.08
CA THR A 441 -10.65 21.21 18.86
C THR A 441 -10.73 21.47 20.35
N TYR A 442 -10.90 20.41 21.14
CA TYR A 442 -10.87 20.47 22.60
C TYR A 442 -10.20 19.22 23.18
N GLU A 443 -9.81 19.26 24.45
CA GLU A 443 -9.23 18.12 25.15
C GLU A 443 -10.23 17.50 26.12
N LYS A 444 -10.19 16.18 26.23
CA LYS A 444 -10.95 15.41 27.21
C LYS A 444 -10.06 14.35 27.84
N GLU A 445 -10.22 14.14 29.14
CA GLU A 445 -9.61 12.99 29.81
C GLU A 445 -10.35 11.70 29.41
N VAL A 446 -9.61 10.75 28.87
CA VAL A 446 -10.08 9.40 28.59
C VAL A 446 -9.33 8.42 29.46
N GLY A 447 -10.05 7.43 30.00
CA GLY A 447 -9.45 6.38 30.83
C GLY A 447 -8.36 5.64 30.07
N GLY A 448 -7.23 5.39 30.72
CA GLY A 448 -6.16 4.60 30.14
C GLY A 448 -6.55 3.13 30.01
N PHE A 449 -6.11 2.48 28.94
CA PHE A 449 -6.36 1.06 28.71
C PHE A 449 -5.63 0.20 29.76
N GLY A 450 -6.28 -0.85 30.26
CA GLY A 450 -5.63 -1.83 31.15
C GLY A 450 -5.20 -1.30 32.54
N GLY A 451 -5.86 -0.26 33.06
CA GLY A 451 -5.50 0.36 34.35
C GLY A 451 -4.41 1.44 34.25
N ALA A 452 -4.02 1.81 33.03
CA ALA A 452 -3.20 3.00 32.80
C ALA A 452 -3.93 4.27 33.27
N PRO A 453 -3.19 5.31 33.71
CA PRO A 453 -3.78 6.58 34.11
C PRO A 453 -4.55 7.22 32.95
N ALA A 454 -5.55 8.02 33.28
CA ALA A 454 -6.28 8.79 32.29
C ALA A 454 -5.31 9.68 31.49
N VAL A 455 -5.52 9.73 30.18
CA VAL A 455 -4.73 10.57 29.27
C VAL A 455 -5.63 11.64 28.67
N LYS A 456 -5.08 12.83 28.47
CA LYS A 456 -5.76 13.87 27.71
C LYS A 456 -5.68 13.52 26.23
N ARG A 457 -6.83 13.41 25.58
CA ARG A 457 -6.94 13.21 24.14
C ARG A 457 -7.63 14.42 23.53
N THR A 458 -7.11 14.86 22.38
CA THR A 458 -7.71 15.94 21.59
C THR A 458 -8.84 15.39 20.72
N TYR A 459 -9.92 16.15 20.62
CA TYR A 459 -11.08 15.84 19.79
C TYR A 459 -11.42 17.04 18.91
N ALA A 460 -11.84 16.77 17.68
CA ALA A 460 -12.55 17.73 16.85
C ALA A 460 -14.05 17.65 17.16
N ASN A 461 -14.69 18.80 17.36
CA ASN A 461 -16.13 18.87 17.69
C ASN A 461 -16.99 18.10 16.70
N GLU A 462 -16.79 18.35 15.41
CA GLU A 462 -17.68 17.86 14.37
C GLU A 462 -16.93 17.83 13.03
N ILE A 463 -17.00 16.69 12.35
CA ILE A 463 -16.42 16.51 11.01
C ILE A 463 -17.40 15.73 10.15
N THR A 464 -17.56 16.16 8.90
CA THR A 464 -18.24 15.41 7.84
C THR A 464 -17.20 14.78 6.93
N PHE A 465 -17.21 13.45 6.88
CA PHE A 465 -16.38 12.64 5.98
C PHE A 465 -17.18 12.28 4.75
N ASN A 466 -16.69 12.65 3.57
CA ASN A 466 -17.28 12.30 2.29
C ASN A 466 -16.31 11.41 1.52
N PHE A 467 -16.69 10.18 1.26
CA PHE A 467 -15.84 9.23 0.55
C PHE A 467 -16.71 8.21 -0.18
N ALA A 468 -16.26 7.75 -1.35
CA ALA A 468 -16.90 6.68 -2.10
C ALA A 468 -18.46 6.75 -2.16
N HIS A 469 -18.98 7.93 -2.50
CA HIS A 469 -20.42 8.24 -2.58
C HIS A 469 -21.22 8.13 -1.28
N PHE A 470 -20.52 8.06 -0.14
CA PHE A 470 -21.08 8.07 1.21
C PHE A 470 -20.65 9.34 1.95
N SER A 471 -21.57 9.86 2.78
CA SER A 471 -21.33 11.03 3.63
C SER A 471 -21.73 10.71 5.05
N GLN A 472 -20.80 10.86 5.98
CA GLN A 472 -21.05 10.67 7.40
C GLN A 472 -20.54 11.84 8.21
N LYS A 473 -21.45 12.37 9.01
CA LYS A 473 -21.15 13.38 10.02
C LYS A 473 -20.89 12.69 11.35
N ILE A 474 -19.72 12.95 11.94
CA ILE A 474 -19.29 12.40 13.22
C ILE A 474 -19.00 13.57 14.17
N ASN A 475 -19.57 13.50 15.36
CA ASN A 475 -19.26 14.41 16.46
C ASN A 475 -18.14 13.81 17.31
N ASP A 476 -17.36 14.67 17.95
CA ASP A 476 -16.30 14.26 18.88
C ASP A 476 -15.30 13.28 18.23
N VAL A 477 -14.73 13.68 17.08
CA VAL A 477 -13.76 12.86 16.35
C VAL A 477 -12.40 12.93 17.04
N PRO A 478 -11.84 11.80 17.50
CA PRO A 478 -10.53 11.80 18.14
C PRO A 478 -9.41 12.16 17.16
N ALA A 479 -8.56 13.08 17.59
CA ALA A 479 -7.29 13.34 16.93
C ALA A 479 -6.26 12.29 17.35
N SER A 480 -5.62 11.63 16.39
CA SER A 480 -4.65 10.55 16.64
C SER A 480 -3.41 10.71 15.76
N ASP A 481 -2.24 10.39 16.29
CA ASP A 481 -0.97 10.47 15.55
C ASP A 481 -0.99 9.51 14.35
N THR A 482 -0.81 10.05 13.15
CA THR A 482 -0.76 9.30 11.89
C THR A 482 0.66 9.04 11.41
N SER A 483 1.70 9.45 12.15
CA SER A 483 3.10 9.35 11.74
C SER A 483 3.51 7.94 11.29
N PHE A 484 3.04 6.91 11.98
CA PHE A 484 3.30 5.51 11.60
C PHE A 484 2.58 5.14 10.30
N ALA A 485 1.30 5.48 10.16
CA ALA A 485 0.53 5.22 8.94
C ALA A 485 1.12 5.97 7.73
N THR A 486 1.50 7.24 7.91
CA THR A 486 2.17 8.05 6.89
C THR A 486 3.50 7.43 6.48
N ALA A 487 4.32 6.97 7.44
CA ALA A 487 5.58 6.31 7.15
C ALA A 487 5.38 4.99 6.37
N MET A 488 4.42 4.16 6.78
CA MET A 488 4.11 2.89 6.11
C MET A 488 3.53 3.11 4.70
N ALA A 489 2.65 4.10 4.54
CA ALA A 489 2.05 4.42 3.25
C ALA A 489 3.03 5.09 2.28
N GLY A 490 4.10 5.71 2.81
CA GLY A 490 4.98 6.58 2.05
C GLY A 490 4.29 7.85 1.54
N MET A 491 3.10 8.15 2.04
CA MET A 491 2.23 9.26 1.66
C MET A 491 1.54 9.79 2.92
N GLU A 492 1.29 11.09 3.00
CA GLU A 492 0.60 11.70 4.14
C GLU A 492 -0.81 11.12 4.30
N VAL A 493 -1.10 10.64 5.52
CA VAL A 493 -2.39 10.08 5.91
C VAL A 493 -3.08 11.05 6.86
N GLY A 494 -4.24 11.54 6.44
CA GLY A 494 -5.07 12.49 7.18
C GLY A 494 -5.89 11.87 8.32
N GLY A 495 -5.93 10.54 8.41
CA GLY A 495 -6.63 9.81 9.47
C GLY A 495 -6.96 8.38 9.10
N ASN A 496 -7.87 7.78 9.88
CA ASN A 496 -8.34 6.41 9.66
C ASN A 496 -9.86 6.35 9.67
N ILE A 497 -10.46 5.52 8.80
CA ILE A 497 -11.88 5.17 8.87
C ILE A 497 -12.03 3.90 9.72
N GLY A 498 -12.74 4.01 10.85
CA GLY A 498 -12.87 2.99 11.90
C GLY A 498 -14.26 2.37 12.03
N ALA A 499 -14.45 1.53 13.06
CA ALA A 499 -15.61 0.65 13.23
C ALA A 499 -16.94 1.36 13.35
N ASP A 500 -16.93 2.48 14.05
CA ASP A 500 -18.05 3.41 14.13
C ASP A 500 -18.66 3.82 12.78
N THR A 501 -17.88 3.70 11.70
CA THR A 501 -18.31 3.92 10.32
C THR A 501 -18.73 2.62 9.64
N TYR A 502 -17.83 1.64 9.51
CA TYR A 502 -18.13 0.45 8.69
C TYR A 502 -19.15 -0.50 9.32
N GLU A 503 -19.37 -0.50 10.64
CA GLU A 503 -20.41 -1.32 11.28
C GLU A 503 -21.84 -1.02 10.76
N LYS A 504 -22.01 0.13 10.09
CA LYS A 504 -23.29 0.57 9.49
C LYS A 504 -23.40 0.25 8.00
N LEU A 505 -22.33 -0.25 7.39
CA LEU A 505 -22.18 -0.30 5.93
C LEU A 505 -21.99 -1.73 5.43
N ILE A 506 -22.41 -1.95 4.19
CA ILE A 506 -21.93 -3.06 3.38
C ILE A 506 -20.73 -2.53 2.59
N LEU A 507 -19.58 -3.17 2.78
CA LEU A 507 -18.34 -2.87 2.06
C LEU A 507 -18.19 -3.89 0.93
N HIS A 508 -18.05 -3.42 -0.30
CA HIS A 508 -17.60 -4.25 -1.41
C HIS A 508 -16.17 -3.86 -1.79
N LEU A 509 -15.28 -4.84 -1.92
CA LEU A 509 -13.87 -4.64 -2.19
C LEU A 509 -13.42 -5.55 -3.34
N ASP A 510 -12.82 -4.92 -4.35
CA ASP A 510 -12.02 -5.60 -5.37
C ASP A 510 -10.56 -5.20 -5.11
N TYR A 511 -9.86 -6.08 -4.41
CA TYR A 511 -8.49 -5.85 -3.98
C TYR A 511 -7.51 -5.84 -5.17
N ARG A 512 -7.76 -6.70 -6.18
CA ARG A 512 -6.98 -6.77 -7.43
C ARG A 512 -6.96 -5.41 -8.13
N ASP A 513 -8.14 -4.83 -8.33
CA ASP A 513 -8.32 -3.63 -9.14
C ASP A 513 -8.31 -2.32 -8.32
N GLY A 514 -8.13 -2.43 -7.00
CA GLY A 514 -8.07 -1.28 -6.09
C GLY A 514 -9.37 -0.48 -6.10
N LEU A 515 -10.50 -1.17 -5.98
CA LEU A 515 -11.83 -0.56 -6.03
C LEU A 515 -12.62 -0.87 -4.77
N VAL A 516 -13.38 0.12 -4.32
CA VAL A 516 -14.28 0.00 -3.19
C VAL A 516 -15.65 0.57 -3.51
N LYS A 517 -16.69 -0.01 -2.92
CA LYS A 517 -18.03 0.55 -2.86
C LYS A 517 -18.59 0.37 -1.46
N PHE A 518 -19.25 1.41 -0.95
CA PHE A 518 -19.99 1.34 0.30
C PHE A 518 -21.47 1.48 0.02
N GLU A 519 -22.28 0.65 0.68
CA GLU A 519 -23.73 0.76 0.65
C GLU A 519 -24.27 0.92 2.07
N PHE A 520 -25.19 1.87 2.23
CA PHE A 520 -25.97 2.03 3.45
C PHE A 520 -27.41 1.64 3.15
N VAL A 521 -27.89 0.59 3.82
CA VAL A 521 -29.27 0.13 3.70
C VAL A 521 -29.98 0.41 5.03
N PRO A 522 -30.95 1.35 5.07
CA PRO A 522 -31.71 1.63 6.30
C PRO A 522 -32.38 0.36 6.83
N ASP A 523 -32.40 0.20 8.16
CA ASP A 523 -32.99 -0.96 8.86
C ASP A 523 -32.36 -2.34 8.52
N HIS A 524 -31.23 -2.37 7.82
CA HIS A 524 -30.46 -3.59 7.54
C HIS A 524 -29.62 -4.00 8.75
N GLY A 525 -29.55 -5.31 9.02
CA GLY A 525 -28.82 -5.85 10.16
C GLY A 525 -29.69 -6.24 11.35
N PHE A 526 -29.05 -6.84 12.35
CA PHE A 526 -29.73 -7.33 13.55
C PHE A 526 -30.31 -6.18 14.37
N LYS A 527 -31.64 -6.06 14.40
CA LYS A 527 -32.34 -5.22 15.37
C LYS A 527 -32.18 -5.83 16.75
N PHE A 528 -31.27 -5.31 17.56
CA PHE A 528 -31.27 -5.61 19.00
C PHE A 528 -32.58 -5.06 19.58
N LYS A 529 -33.49 -5.96 19.94
CA LYS A 529 -34.62 -5.64 20.82
C LYS A 529 -34.17 -5.75 22.27
#